data_AF-A0A7C2V8K8-F1
#
_entry.id   AF-A0A7C2V8K8-F1
#
_cell.length_a   1.000
_cell.length_b   1.000
_cell.length_c   1.000
_cell.angle_alpha   90.00
_cell.angle_beta   90.00
_cell.angle_gamma   90.00
#
_symmetry.space_group_name_H-M   'P 1'
#
loop_
_entity.id
_entity.type
_entity.pdbx_description
1 polymer ?
#
loop_
_entity_poly.entity_id
_entity_poly.type
_entity_poly.pdbx_seq_one_letter_code
_entity_poly.pdbx_strand_id
1 'polypeptide(L)'
;STIRVDWQTNGLQNVTAAHIHVGGLLDATPPAIGFFNPQQDNPASGSKTLVKGQVSVGAGLTFDDVVNALLSGNAYINFHTQTNPAGEIRGQVGPVTLAAQLTGDQEAPNPVQTNATGSAIVQLNNTQDQITVLVRTTGLQNVTAAHIHVGAVGQAGSIIFPLNPAATSQTLTVANLQAQPAQGINTFDDAINALLSGNAYINFHTQAHPAGEIRGQISPAARVTIRNFAFNPANLTVKAGTAVIFTNEDSVDHTVTSDTNAFDTGALSQGQFAVLLFRTAGNFPYHCTFHPTMRGTITLQ
;
A
#
# COMPACT_ATOMS: atom_id res chain seq x y z
N SER A 1 -11.37 21.51 -12.47
CA SER A 1 -10.54 20.44 -11.87
C SER A 1 -9.23 20.35 -12.63
N THR A 2 -8.14 20.08 -11.93
CA THR A 2 -6.81 19.89 -12.52
C THR A 2 -6.19 18.59 -12.00
N ILE A 3 -5.32 17.96 -12.79
CA ILE A 3 -4.43 16.88 -12.38
C ILE A 3 -3.02 17.41 -12.53
N ARG A 4 -2.22 17.40 -11.47
CA ARG A 4 -0.79 17.67 -11.55
C ARG A 4 -0.05 16.33 -11.63
N VAL A 5 0.81 16.19 -12.62
CA VAL A 5 1.67 15.02 -12.82
C VAL A 5 3.11 15.48 -12.70
N ASP A 6 3.78 15.07 -11.63
CA ASP A 6 5.22 15.23 -11.46
C ASP A 6 5.87 13.86 -11.70
N TRP A 7 7.02 13.83 -12.39
CA TRP A 7 7.77 12.60 -12.61
C TRP A 7 9.26 12.78 -12.35
N GLN A 8 9.87 11.67 -11.95
CA GLN A 8 11.32 11.49 -11.94
C GLN A 8 11.60 10.05 -12.38
N THR A 9 12.47 9.89 -13.37
CA THR A 9 12.89 8.58 -13.89
C THR A 9 14.41 8.48 -13.82
N ASN A 10 14.92 7.26 -13.80
CA ASN A 10 16.36 7.01 -13.86
C ASN A 10 16.66 6.01 -14.98
N GLY A 11 17.60 6.36 -15.86
CA GLY A 11 18.07 5.50 -16.95
C GLY A 11 17.19 5.47 -18.21
N LEU A 12 16.03 6.14 -18.22
CA LEU A 12 15.16 6.19 -19.41
C LEU A 12 15.74 7.06 -20.51
N GLN A 13 15.79 6.51 -21.73
CA GLN A 13 16.31 7.18 -22.93
C GLN A 13 15.30 7.06 -24.06
N ASN A 14 15.32 8.01 -25.00
CA ASN A 14 14.48 7.98 -26.21
C ASN A 14 12.98 7.78 -25.90
N VAL A 15 12.47 8.46 -24.88
CA VAL A 15 11.04 8.45 -24.53
C VAL A 15 10.23 9.03 -25.68
N THR A 16 9.18 8.34 -26.08
CA THR A 16 8.31 8.71 -27.20
C THR A 16 6.94 9.20 -26.73
N ALA A 17 6.46 8.74 -25.58
CA ALA A 17 5.20 9.17 -24.98
C ALA A 17 5.12 8.78 -23.50
N ALA A 18 4.23 9.43 -22.77
CA ALA A 18 3.77 8.96 -21.47
C ALA A 18 2.29 9.28 -21.28
N HIS A 19 1.58 8.34 -20.67
CA HIS A 19 0.13 8.37 -20.55
C HIS A 19 -0.30 8.00 -19.14
N ILE A 20 -1.40 8.62 -18.68
CA ILE A 20 -2.26 8.11 -17.63
C ILE A 20 -3.22 7.10 -18.28
N HIS A 21 -3.44 5.97 -17.63
CA HIS A 21 -4.41 4.95 -17.99
C HIS A 21 -5.37 4.71 -16.83
N VAL A 22 -6.59 4.29 -17.12
CA VAL A 22 -7.57 3.83 -16.12
C VAL A 22 -7.56 2.30 -16.13
N GLY A 23 -7.18 1.68 -15.02
CA GLY A 23 -7.03 0.23 -14.89
C GLY A 23 -6.23 -0.16 -13.63
N GLY A 24 -6.49 -1.37 -13.14
CA GLY A 24 -5.89 -1.95 -11.94
C GLY A 24 -4.50 -2.53 -12.21
N LEU A 25 -3.96 -3.28 -11.25
CA LEU A 25 -2.67 -3.96 -11.42
C LEU A 25 -2.78 -4.98 -12.57
N LEU A 26 -1.83 -4.94 -13.52
CA LEU A 26 -1.76 -5.81 -14.72
C LEU A 26 -2.77 -5.53 -15.84
N ASP A 27 -3.70 -4.59 -15.66
CA ASP A 27 -4.58 -4.17 -16.76
C ASP A 27 -3.78 -3.45 -17.85
N ALA A 28 -4.04 -3.84 -19.11
CA ALA A 28 -3.56 -3.14 -20.29
C ALA A 28 -4.73 -2.44 -20.97
N THR A 29 -5.01 -1.21 -20.55
CA THR A 29 -6.11 -0.40 -21.10
C THR A 29 -5.60 0.65 -22.08
N PRO A 30 -6.46 1.15 -23.00
CA PRO A 30 -6.11 2.28 -23.84
C PRO A 30 -5.67 3.51 -23.01
N PRO A 31 -4.79 4.38 -23.55
CA PRO A 31 -4.42 5.63 -22.89
C PRO A 31 -5.66 6.47 -22.52
N ALA A 32 -5.72 6.91 -21.26
CA ALA A 32 -6.77 7.82 -20.80
C ALA A 32 -6.38 9.28 -21.06
N ILE A 33 -5.18 9.72 -20.67
CA ILE A 33 -4.69 11.08 -20.94
C ILE A 33 -3.18 11.02 -21.25
N GLY A 34 -2.76 11.58 -22.39
CA GLY A 34 -1.34 11.83 -22.67
C GLY A 34 -0.85 13.11 -22.01
N PHE A 35 0.34 13.07 -21.40
CA PHE A 35 0.89 14.24 -20.70
C PHE A 35 2.34 14.58 -21.08
N PHE A 36 3.05 13.71 -21.79
CA PHE A 36 4.46 13.90 -22.13
C PHE A 36 4.65 14.16 -23.62
N ASN A 37 5.41 15.21 -23.94
CA ASN A 37 5.81 15.59 -25.29
C ASN A 37 7.32 15.33 -25.46
N PRO A 38 7.74 14.35 -26.29
CA PRO A 38 9.15 13.98 -26.41
C PRO A 38 10.03 15.04 -27.06
N GLN A 39 9.45 16.05 -27.72
CA GLN A 39 10.20 17.17 -28.29
C GLN A 39 10.42 18.31 -27.28
N GLN A 40 9.69 18.32 -26.16
CA GLN A 40 9.68 19.45 -25.21
C GLN A 40 10.06 19.05 -23.79
N ASP A 41 9.72 17.83 -23.38
CA ASP A 41 9.80 17.41 -22.00
C ASP A 41 11.05 16.58 -21.73
N ASN A 42 11.66 16.80 -20.56
CA ASN A 42 12.79 16.03 -20.11
C ASN A 42 12.32 14.68 -19.55
N PRO A 43 12.77 13.54 -20.11
CA PRO A 43 12.38 12.23 -19.61
C PRO A 43 12.86 11.95 -18.18
N ALA A 44 13.97 12.54 -17.74
CA ALA A 44 14.53 12.30 -16.42
C ALA A 44 13.70 12.91 -15.28
N SER A 45 13.10 14.09 -15.49
CA SER A 45 12.23 14.72 -14.50
C SER A 45 11.42 15.87 -15.09
N GLY A 46 10.20 16.08 -14.60
CA GLY A 46 9.39 17.23 -14.99
C GLY A 46 8.03 17.29 -14.31
N SER A 47 7.23 18.28 -14.69
CA SER A 47 5.89 18.51 -14.16
C SER A 47 4.92 18.98 -15.24
N LYS A 48 3.67 18.51 -15.19
CA LYS A 48 2.57 18.92 -16.07
C LYS A 48 1.31 19.15 -15.27
N THR A 49 0.59 20.21 -15.60
CA THR A 49 -0.76 20.45 -15.09
C THR A 49 -1.77 20.22 -16.20
N LEU A 50 -2.61 19.21 -16.03
CA LEU A 50 -3.68 18.82 -16.95
C LEU A 50 -4.98 19.47 -16.46
N VAL A 51 -5.60 20.29 -17.30
CA VAL A 51 -6.80 21.05 -16.93
C VAL A 51 -8.02 20.45 -17.62
N LYS A 52 -9.10 20.22 -16.87
CA LYS A 52 -10.38 19.73 -17.42
C LYS A 52 -10.84 20.63 -18.57
N GLY A 53 -11.10 20.02 -19.73
CA GLY A 53 -11.50 20.72 -20.96
C GLY A 53 -10.35 21.26 -21.81
N GLN A 54 -9.09 21.14 -21.37
CA GLN A 54 -7.90 21.52 -22.14
C GLN A 54 -7.03 20.33 -22.56
N VAL A 55 -7.39 19.13 -22.12
CA VAL A 55 -6.71 17.88 -22.48
C VAL A 55 -7.68 16.90 -23.11
N SER A 56 -7.22 16.15 -24.10
CA SER A 56 -7.97 15.06 -24.69
C SER A 56 -8.06 13.90 -23.70
N VAL A 57 -9.26 13.34 -23.54
CA VAL A 57 -9.52 12.15 -22.72
C VAL A 57 -9.90 11.00 -23.66
N GLY A 58 -9.38 9.80 -23.37
CA GLY A 58 -9.62 8.58 -24.14
C GLY A 58 -11.12 8.25 -24.28
N ALA A 59 -11.47 7.58 -25.38
CA ALA A 59 -12.85 7.27 -25.72
C ALA A 59 -13.55 6.46 -24.61
N GLY A 60 -14.78 6.86 -24.26
CA GLY A 60 -15.57 6.21 -23.21
C GLY A 60 -15.24 6.63 -21.78
N LEU A 61 -14.31 7.56 -21.58
CA LEU A 61 -13.96 8.13 -20.28
C LEU A 61 -14.24 9.64 -20.26
N THR A 62 -14.62 10.15 -19.09
CA THR A 62 -14.61 11.58 -18.79
C THR A 62 -13.37 11.96 -17.99
N PHE A 63 -13.03 13.27 -17.94
CA PHE A 63 -11.95 13.74 -17.07
C PHE A 63 -12.19 13.37 -15.60
N ASP A 64 -13.45 13.39 -15.16
CA ASP A 64 -13.81 13.03 -13.78
C ASP A 64 -13.65 11.52 -13.54
N ASP A 65 -13.88 10.66 -14.53
CA ASP A 65 -13.58 9.22 -14.42
C ASP A 65 -12.09 8.97 -14.19
N VAL A 66 -11.23 9.71 -14.89
CA VAL A 66 -9.78 9.64 -14.70
C VAL A 66 -9.39 10.14 -13.30
N VAL A 67 -9.97 11.24 -12.83
CA VAL A 67 -9.75 11.73 -11.46
C VAL A 67 -10.20 10.69 -10.44
N ASN A 68 -11.38 10.11 -10.59
CA ASN A 68 -11.89 9.07 -9.69
C ASN A 68 -10.99 7.83 -9.69
N ALA A 69 -10.52 7.41 -10.87
CA ALA A 69 -9.58 6.30 -11.01
C ALA A 69 -8.24 6.57 -10.31
N LEU A 70 -7.69 7.78 -10.47
CA LEU A 70 -6.49 8.22 -9.75
C LEU A 70 -6.74 8.20 -8.23
N LEU A 71 -7.86 8.77 -7.77
CA LEU A 71 -8.21 8.81 -6.35
C LEU A 71 -8.51 7.42 -5.75
N SER A 72 -8.93 6.45 -6.56
CA SER A 72 -9.23 5.09 -6.13
C SER A 72 -8.06 4.11 -6.30
N GLY A 73 -6.90 4.56 -6.80
CA GLY A 73 -5.79 3.67 -7.12
C GLY A 73 -6.03 2.76 -8.33
N ASN A 74 -7.07 3.04 -9.13
CA ASN A 74 -7.41 2.34 -10.36
C ASN A 74 -6.87 3.06 -11.59
N ALA A 75 -5.69 3.67 -11.49
CA ALA A 75 -5.01 4.31 -12.60
C ALA A 75 -3.54 3.96 -12.57
N TYR A 76 -2.87 4.08 -13.72
CA TYR A 76 -1.42 3.92 -13.80
C TYR A 76 -0.82 4.88 -14.82
N ILE A 77 0.46 5.18 -14.66
CA ILE A 77 1.27 5.89 -15.64
C ILE A 77 2.17 4.89 -16.35
N ASN A 78 2.29 5.04 -17.67
CA ASN A 78 3.20 4.25 -18.50
C ASN A 78 4.09 5.21 -19.31
N PHE A 79 5.40 4.95 -19.35
CA PHE A 79 6.34 5.63 -20.22
C PHE A 79 6.76 4.70 -21.35
N HIS A 80 6.71 5.20 -22.58
CA HIS A 80 7.05 4.48 -23.79
C HIS A 80 8.38 5.00 -24.32
N THR A 81 9.21 4.10 -24.83
CA THR A 81 10.45 4.47 -25.53
C THR A 81 10.43 3.93 -26.96
N GLN A 82 11.37 4.40 -27.77
CA GLN A 82 11.53 3.88 -29.13
C GLN A 82 11.79 2.36 -29.14
N THR A 83 12.54 1.84 -28.17
CA THR A 83 12.85 0.41 -28.07
C THR A 83 11.72 -0.41 -27.45
N ASN A 84 10.87 0.22 -26.64
CA ASN A 84 9.73 -0.43 -25.99
C ASN A 84 8.42 0.33 -26.29
N PRO A 85 7.86 0.24 -27.51
CA PRO A 85 6.67 1.01 -27.90
C PRO A 85 5.40 0.65 -27.11
N ALA A 86 5.32 -0.56 -26.57
CA ALA A 86 4.22 -0.99 -25.70
C ALA A 86 4.31 -0.42 -24.27
N GLY A 87 5.43 0.21 -23.92
CA GLY A 87 5.75 0.71 -22.58
C GLY A 87 7.05 0.10 -22.05
N GLU A 88 7.94 0.93 -21.53
CA GLU A 88 9.18 0.51 -20.87
C GLU A 88 9.01 0.43 -19.35
N ILE A 89 8.37 1.43 -18.73
CA ILE A 89 8.10 1.45 -17.29
C ILE A 89 6.66 1.83 -17.00
N ARG A 90 6.09 1.21 -15.97
CA ARG A 90 4.71 1.43 -15.51
C ARG A 90 4.69 1.61 -13.99
N GLY A 91 3.92 2.59 -13.51
CA GLY A 91 3.65 2.80 -12.08
C GLY A 91 2.16 2.99 -11.81
N GLN A 92 1.59 2.24 -10.87
CA GLN A 92 0.22 2.46 -10.42
C GLN A 92 0.13 3.82 -9.71
N VAL A 93 -0.95 4.56 -9.96
CA VAL A 93 -1.20 5.89 -9.40
C VAL A 93 -2.49 5.86 -8.58
N GLY A 94 -2.35 6.26 -7.32
CA GLY A 94 -3.44 6.61 -6.43
C GLY A 94 -2.98 6.67 -4.98
N PRO A 95 -3.91 6.62 -4.00
CA PRO A 95 -3.53 6.65 -2.60
C PRO A 95 -2.63 5.44 -2.34
N VAL A 96 -1.35 5.70 -2.10
CA VAL A 96 -0.42 4.65 -1.72
C VAL A 96 -0.86 4.20 -0.34
N THR A 97 -1.56 3.07 -0.31
CA THR A 97 -1.86 2.40 0.94
C THR A 97 -0.70 1.46 1.21
N LEU A 98 0.01 1.75 2.28
CA LEU A 98 1.00 0.85 2.81
C LEU A 98 0.35 0.01 3.90
N ALA A 99 0.85 -1.20 4.10
CA ALA A 99 0.39 -2.04 5.19
C ALA A 99 1.50 -2.90 5.76
N ALA A 100 1.26 -3.42 6.95
CA ALA A 100 2.09 -4.40 7.61
C ALA A 100 1.22 -5.46 8.27
N GLN A 101 1.57 -6.73 8.09
CA GLN A 101 1.14 -7.81 8.96
C GLN A 101 2.19 -7.93 10.07
N LEU A 102 1.77 -7.89 11.33
CA LEU A 102 2.67 -7.94 12.49
C LEU A 102 2.58 -9.31 13.15
N THR A 103 3.74 -9.95 13.34
CA THR A 103 3.87 -11.25 14.00
C THR A 103 5.13 -11.28 14.86
N GLY A 104 5.19 -12.16 15.85
CA GLY A 104 6.40 -12.35 16.66
C GLY A 104 7.59 -12.90 15.85
N ASP A 105 7.33 -13.77 14.87
CA ASP A 105 8.38 -14.31 13.99
C ASP A 105 9.09 -13.26 13.13
N GLN A 106 8.49 -12.07 12.98
CA GLN A 106 9.06 -10.96 12.24
C GLN A 106 9.89 -10.02 13.11
N GLU A 107 9.91 -10.23 14.44
CA GLU A 107 10.78 -9.48 15.33
C GLU A 107 12.25 -9.77 15.06
N ALA A 108 13.06 -8.71 15.13
CA ALA A 108 14.46 -8.73 14.76
C ALA A 108 15.31 -7.95 15.77
N PRO A 109 16.53 -8.42 16.09
CA PRO A 109 17.22 -9.58 15.52
C PRO A 109 16.72 -10.93 16.05
N ASN A 110 15.89 -10.94 17.09
CA ASN A 110 15.43 -12.16 17.76
C ASN A 110 13.92 -12.32 17.57
N PRO A 111 13.46 -13.32 16.81
CA PRO A 111 12.04 -13.67 16.71
C PRO A 111 11.42 -14.00 18.07
N VAL A 112 10.16 -13.63 18.26
CA VAL A 112 9.39 -13.88 19.48
C VAL A 112 8.35 -14.96 19.25
N GLN A 113 8.34 -15.99 20.10
CA GLN A 113 7.28 -17.00 20.12
C GLN A 113 6.07 -16.43 20.87
N THR A 114 5.06 -15.97 20.13
CA THR A 114 3.81 -15.44 20.68
C THR A 114 2.65 -15.77 19.75
N ASN A 115 1.46 -15.91 20.32
CA ASN A 115 0.21 -16.00 19.56
C ASN A 115 -0.35 -14.61 19.23
N ALA A 116 0.29 -13.53 19.68
CA ALA A 116 -0.11 -12.18 19.36
C ALA A 116 0.13 -11.88 17.89
N THR A 117 -0.82 -11.17 17.28
CA THR A 117 -0.76 -10.73 15.89
C THR A 117 -1.23 -9.29 15.76
N GLY A 118 -0.89 -8.66 14.65
CA GLY A 118 -1.40 -7.33 14.33
C GLY A 118 -1.51 -7.08 12.84
N SER A 119 -2.25 -6.03 12.51
CA SER A 119 -2.40 -5.46 11.18
C SER A 119 -2.29 -3.95 11.30
N ALA A 120 -1.47 -3.35 10.44
CA ALA A 120 -1.36 -1.91 10.33
C ALA A 120 -1.62 -1.47 8.89
N ILE A 121 -2.39 -0.40 8.73
CA ILE A 121 -2.54 0.33 7.48
C ILE A 121 -1.93 1.71 7.69
N VAL A 122 -1.05 2.13 6.79
CA VAL A 122 -0.40 3.44 6.80
C VAL A 122 -0.85 4.18 5.53
N GLN A 123 -1.63 5.23 5.70
CA GLN A 123 -2.22 6.03 4.62
C GLN A 123 -1.55 7.38 4.55
N LEU A 124 -1.00 7.71 3.38
CA LEU A 124 -0.56 9.06 3.07
C LEU A 124 -1.76 9.87 2.58
N ASN A 125 -1.90 11.11 3.03
CA ASN A 125 -2.84 12.03 2.41
C ASN A 125 -2.31 12.52 1.04
N ASN A 126 -3.17 13.18 0.26
CA ASN A 126 -2.84 13.59 -1.11
C ASN A 126 -1.69 14.61 -1.18
N THR A 127 -1.51 15.42 -0.14
CA THR A 127 -0.43 16.42 -0.03
C THR A 127 0.87 15.86 0.52
N GLN A 128 0.88 14.59 0.96
CA GLN A 128 2.03 13.91 1.56
C GLN A 128 2.62 14.65 2.78
N ASP A 129 1.81 15.43 3.49
CA ASP A 129 2.19 16.13 4.73
C ASP A 129 1.55 15.50 5.98
N GLN A 130 0.75 14.44 5.79
CA GLN A 130 0.09 13.70 6.85
C GLN A 130 0.10 12.20 6.57
N ILE A 131 0.35 11.42 7.62
CA ILE A 131 0.20 9.97 7.64
C ILE A 131 -0.91 9.62 8.63
N THR A 132 -1.86 8.77 8.24
CA THR A 132 -2.80 8.12 9.16
C THR A 132 -2.42 6.66 9.33
N VAL A 133 -2.14 6.26 10.57
CA VAL A 133 -1.81 4.89 10.95
C VAL A 133 -3.02 4.27 11.62
N LEU A 134 -3.60 3.26 11.00
CA LEU A 134 -4.67 2.43 11.56
C LEU A 134 -4.06 1.12 12.04
N VAL A 135 -4.34 0.71 13.28
CA VAL A 135 -3.80 -0.52 13.86
C VAL A 135 -4.90 -1.37 14.47
N ARG A 136 -4.76 -2.68 14.29
CA ARG A 136 -5.53 -3.70 14.99
C ARG A 136 -4.57 -4.77 15.50
N THR A 137 -4.65 -5.09 16.77
CA THR A 137 -3.84 -6.15 17.40
C THR A 137 -4.75 -7.16 18.09
N THR A 138 -4.27 -8.39 18.21
CA THR A 138 -4.94 -9.48 18.94
C THR A 138 -3.91 -10.17 19.81
N GLY A 139 -4.27 -10.52 21.05
CA GLY A 139 -3.43 -11.32 21.94
C GLY A 139 -2.35 -10.57 22.73
N LEU A 140 -2.05 -9.31 22.41
CA LEU A 140 -1.13 -8.49 23.19
C LEU A 140 -1.68 -8.19 24.60
N GLN A 141 -0.80 -8.21 25.60
CA GLN A 141 -1.12 -7.88 27.00
C GLN A 141 -0.10 -6.87 27.53
N ASN A 142 -0.53 -5.94 28.39
CA ASN A 142 0.34 -4.93 29.02
C ASN A 142 1.25 -4.21 28.02
N VAL A 143 0.66 -3.68 26.94
CA VAL A 143 1.39 -2.95 25.89
C VAL A 143 1.99 -1.68 26.48
N THR A 144 3.29 -1.49 26.28
CA THR A 144 4.07 -0.38 26.86
C THR A 144 4.42 0.69 25.84
N ALA A 145 4.62 0.31 24.58
CA ALA A 145 4.96 1.24 23.51
C ALA A 145 4.64 0.68 22.12
N ALA A 146 4.55 1.57 21.13
CA ALA A 146 4.47 1.22 19.72
C ALA A 146 5.20 2.28 18.90
N HIS A 147 5.85 1.87 17.81
CA HIS A 147 6.70 2.77 17.04
C HIS A 147 6.69 2.41 15.56
N ILE A 148 6.94 3.40 14.71
CA ILE A 148 7.48 3.19 13.37
C ILE A 148 8.99 3.47 13.43
N HIS A 149 9.76 2.53 12.89
CA HIS A 149 11.21 2.59 12.78
C HIS A 149 11.65 2.66 11.32
N VAL A 150 12.80 3.29 11.06
CA VAL A 150 13.53 3.14 9.79
C VAL A 150 14.39 1.89 9.84
N GLY A 151 14.29 1.01 8.86
CA GLY A 151 15.07 -0.22 8.80
C GLY A 151 14.55 -1.25 7.80
N ALA A 152 15.47 -1.95 7.14
CA ALA A 152 15.17 -3.01 6.20
C ALA A 152 14.63 -4.27 6.91
N VAL A 153 14.09 -5.21 6.13
CA VAL A 153 13.63 -6.51 6.64
C VAL A 153 14.76 -7.21 7.41
N GLY A 154 14.47 -7.63 8.63
CA GLY A 154 15.42 -8.34 9.49
C GLY A 154 16.45 -7.43 10.18
N GLN A 155 16.39 -6.11 9.99
CA GLN A 155 17.28 -5.15 10.63
C GLN A 155 16.51 -4.25 11.59
N ALA A 156 16.99 -4.18 12.83
CA ALA A 156 16.51 -3.19 13.79
C ALA A 156 17.07 -1.80 13.43
N GLY A 157 16.29 -0.75 13.67
CA GLY A 157 16.74 0.63 13.45
C GLY A 157 16.08 1.63 14.37
N SER A 158 16.40 2.91 14.21
CA SER A 158 15.92 3.96 15.11
C SER A 158 14.44 4.27 14.89
N ILE A 159 13.80 4.75 15.96
CA ILE A 159 12.43 5.24 15.93
C ILE A 159 12.37 6.51 15.08
N ILE A 160 11.42 6.54 14.14
CA ILE A 160 11.11 7.74 13.35
C ILE A 160 9.75 8.33 13.72
N PHE A 161 8.80 7.51 14.20
CA PHE A 161 7.53 8.00 14.73
C PHE A 161 7.11 7.22 15.99
N PRO A 162 7.01 7.89 17.15
CA PRO A 162 6.32 7.35 18.30
C PRO A 162 4.82 7.23 18.06
N LEU A 163 4.25 6.08 18.44
CA LEU A 163 2.82 5.83 18.38
C LEU A 163 2.23 5.72 19.79
N ASN A 164 0.96 6.09 19.93
CA ASN A 164 0.18 5.77 21.12
C ASN A 164 -0.25 4.29 21.04
N PRO A 165 0.29 3.39 21.88
CA PRO A 165 -0.02 1.97 21.81
C PRO A 165 -1.49 1.63 22.10
N ALA A 166 -2.24 2.53 22.73
CA ALA A 166 -3.66 2.35 23.03
C ALA A 166 -4.58 2.88 21.91
N ALA A 167 -4.05 3.63 20.94
CA ALA A 167 -4.85 4.19 19.85
C ALA A 167 -4.98 3.18 18.72
N THR A 168 -6.20 3.02 18.19
CA THR A 168 -6.48 2.23 16.97
C THR A 168 -6.28 3.05 15.70
N SER A 169 -6.18 4.38 15.83
CA SER A 169 -5.92 5.32 14.75
C SER A 169 -5.08 6.48 15.28
N GLN A 170 -4.01 6.83 14.57
CA GLN A 170 -3.20 8.00 14.89
C GLN A 170 -2.79 8.73 13.61
N THR A 171 -2.92 10.05 13.67
CA THR A 171 -2.41 10.96 12.66
C THR A 171 -1.00 11.42 13.02
N LEU A 172 -0.10 11.36 12.06
CA LEU A 172 1.29 11.82 12.16
C LEU A 172 1.55 12.93 11.15
N THR A 173 2.26 13.96 11.58
CA THR A 173 2.79 15.04 10.72
C THR A 173 4.27 15.22 11.00
N VAL A 174 4.89 16.23 10.37
CA VAL A 174 6.28 16.62 10.67
C VAL A 174 6.54 16.87 12.16
N ALA A 175 5.53 17.29 12.93
CA ALA A 175 5.67 17.51 14.38
C ALA A 175 5.90 16.20 15.17
N ASN A 176 5.54 15.05 14.60
CA ASN A 176 5.75 13.74 15.21
C ASN A 176 7.07 13.09 14.78
N LEU A 177 7.76 13.63 13.77
CA LEU A 177 8.98 13.05 13.23
C LEU A 177 10.13 13.15 14.23
N GLN A 178 10.77 12.02 14.49
CA GLN A 178 12.08 11.97 15.12
C GLN A 178 13.13 11.80 14.02
N ALA A 179 13.83 12.87 13.67
CA ALA A 179 14.87 12.83 12.65
C ALA A 179 16.02 11.91 13.06
N GLN A 180 16.49 11.09 12.12
CA GLN A 180 17.60 10.15 12.26
C GLN A 180 18.63 10.38 11.14
N PRO A 181 19.44 11.47 11.18
CA PRO A 181 20.37 11.80 10.10
C PRO A 181 21.36 10.69 9.76
N ALA A 182 21.83 9.94 10.75
CA ALA A 182 22.73 8.80 10.56
C ALA A 182 22.11 7.64 9.75
N GLN A 183 20.77 7.59 9.65
CA GLN A 183 20.01 6.62 8.87
C GLN A 183 19.29 7.28 7.69
N GLY A 184 19.68 8.49 7.32
CA GLY A 184 19.17 9.20 6.14
C GLY A 184 17.80 9.85 6.31
N ILE A 185 17.28 9.96 7.55
CA ILE A 185 15.98 10.58 7.82
C ILE A 185 16.18 11.98 8.38
N ASN A 186 16.22 13.00 7.53
CA ASN A 186 16.38 14.40 7.94
C ASN A 186 15.04 15.16 7.94
N THR A 187 14.14 14.77 7.04
CA THR A 187 12.87 15.44 6.75
C THR A 187 11.69 14.48 6.80
N PHE A 188 10.47 15.02 6.80
CA PHE A 188 9.25 14.20 6.68
C PHE A 188 9.21 13.46 5.34
N ASP A 189 9.69 14.09 4.27
CA ASP A 189 9.80 13.48 2.95
C ASP A 189 10.77 12.29 2.96
N ASP A 190 11.88 12.36 3.69
CA ASP A 190 12.78 11.20 3.86
C ASP A 190 12.08 10.03 4.56
N ALA A 191 11.26 10.33 5.58
CA ALA A 191 10.48 9.31 6.28
C ALA A 191 9.41 8.70 5.37
N ILE A 192 8.73 9.50 4.55
CA ILE A 192 7.79 9.03 3.54
C ILE A 192 8.50 8.13 2.51
N ASN A 193 9.68 8.53 2.03
CA ASN A 193 10.46 7.73 1.09
C ASN A 193 10.89 6.39 1.71
N ALA A 194 11.24 6.37 3.01
CA ALA A 194 11.53 5.13 3.73
C ALA A 194 10.29 4.21 3.82
N LEU A 195 9.11 4.77 4.09
CA LEU A 195 7.84 4.03 4.11
C LEU A 195 7.49 3.46 2.72
N LEU A 196 7.58 4.28 1.67
CA LEU A 196 7.25 3.92 0.29
C LEU A 196 8.21 2.86 -0.28
N SER A 197 9.49 2.92 0.07
CA SER A 197 10.52 1.97 -0.38
C SER A 197 10.53 0.65 0.40
N GLY A 198 9.67 0.53 1.42
CA GLY A 198 9.67 -0.63 2.30
C GLY A 198 10.88 -0.70 3.25
N ASN A 199 11.56 0.42 3.49
CA ASN A 199 12.66 0.56 4.44
C ASN A 199 12.17 1.10 5.80
N ALA A 200 10.98 0.71 6.22
CA ALA A 200 10.42 1.04 7.53
C ALA A 200 9.55 -0.11 8.05
N TYR A 201 9.48 -0.25 9.36
CA TYR A 201 8.66 -1.25 10.03
C TYR A 201 7.91 -0.65 11.20
N ILE A 202 6.80 -1.29 11.57
CA ILE A 202 6.04 -0.98 12.77
C ILE A 202 6.19 -2.14 13.76
N ASN A 203 6.30 -1.82 15.05
CA ASN A 203 6.31 -2.81 16.11
C ASN A 203 5.50 -2.36 17.33
N PHE A 204 5.19 -3.34 18.18
CA PHE A 204 4.56 -3.13 19.49
C PHE A 204 5.40 -3.81 20.56
N HIS A 205 5.53 -3.14 21.70
CA HIS A 205 6.27 -3.60 22.86
C HIS A 205 5.30 -3.90 23.99
N THR A 206 5.60 -4.93 24.77
CA THR A 206 4.86 -5.26 25.99
C THR A 206 5.81 -5.30 27.17
N GLN A 207 5.25 -5.35 28.39
CA GLN A 207 6.07 -5.56 29.59
C GLN A 207 6.87 -6.86 29.53
N ALA A 208 6.31 -7.92 28.92
CA ALA A 208 6.97 -9.21 28.75
C ALA A 208 8.07 -9.18 27.68
N HIS A 209 7.90 -8.35 26.65
CA HIS A 209 8.85 -8.22 25.54
C HIS A 209 9.25 -6.74 25.33
N PRO A 210 10.12 -6.18 26.18
CA PRO A 210 10.50 -4.77 26.10
C PRO A 210 11.20 -4.38 24.79
N ALA A 211 11.89 -5.32 24.13
CA ALA A 211 12.55 -5.09 22.85
C ALA A 211 11.59 -5.08 21.64
N GLY A 212 10.34 -5.56 21.83
CA GLY A 212 9.35 -5.77 20.78
C GLY A 212 8.72 -7.15 20.92
N GLU A 213 7.39 -7.25 20.83
CA GLU A 213 6.65 -8.51 20.82
C GLU A 213 6.19 -8.91 19.42
N ILE A 214 5.70 -7.93 18.64
CA ILE A 214 5.25 -8.16 17.25
C ILE A 214 5.75 -7.03 16.35
N ARG A 215 6.26 -7.41 15.18
CA ARG A 215 6.80 -6.50 14.17
C ARG A 215 6.24 -6.83 12.79
N GLY A 216 6.11 -5.82 11.95
CA GLY A 216 5.72 -5.98 10.55
C GLY A 216 6.41 -4.95 9.68
N GLN A 217 7.00 -5.40 8.56
CA GLN A 217 7.55 -4.48 7.57
C GLN A 217 6.40 -3.71 6.91
N ILE A 218 6.54 -2.40 6.78
CA ILE A 218 5.59 -1.56 6.07
C ILE A 218 5.96 -1.60 4.60
N SER A 219 4.99 -1.91 3.73
CA SER A 219 5.20 -1.96 2.28
C SER A 219 3.93 -1.59 1.53
N PRO A 220 4.01 -1.23 0.23
CA PRO A 220 2.84 -1.10 -0.62
C PRO A 220 1.92 -2.31 -0.54
N ALA A 221 0.62 -2.04 -0.49
CA ALA A 221 -0.40 -3.05 -0.31
C ALA A 221 -1.49 -2.93 -1.37
N ALA A 222 -1.97 -4.08 -1.83
CA ALA A 222 -3.20 -4.17 -2.61
C ALA A 222 -4.42 -4.23 -1.67
N ARG A 223 -5.60 -3.93 -2.18
CA ARG A 223 -6.85 -3.95 -1.41
C ARG A 223 -7.86 -4.90 -2.01
N VAL A 224 -8.58 -5.59 -1.13
CA VAL A 224 -9.83 -6.30 -1.40
C VAL A 224 -10.88 -5.75 -0.44
N THR A 225 -11.93 -5.17 -0.99
CA THR A 225 -13.08 -4.70 -0.22
C THR A 225 -14.15 -5.77 -0.18
N ILE A 226 -14.68 -6.03 1.01
CA ILE A 226 -15.87 -6.87 1.20
C ILE A 226 -17.08 -5.94 1.20
N ARG A 227 -17.89 -6.00 0.15
CA ARG A 227 -19.09 -5.19 -0.01
C ARG A 227 -20.12 -5.92 -0.85
N ASN A 228 -21.40 -5.69 -0.58
CA ASN A 228 -22.53 -6.33 -1.26
C ASN A 228 -22.41 -7.86 -1.26
N PHE A 229 -21.98 -8.47 -0.14
CA PHE A 229 -21.76 -9.91 -0.04
C PHE A 229 -20.81 -10.44 -1.12
N ALA A 230 -19.74 -9.71 -1.43
CA ALA A 230 -18.72 -10.11 -2.39
C ALA A 230 -17.33 -9.55 -2.06
N PHE A 231 -16.29 -10.27 -2.46
CA PHE A 231 -14.91 -9.77 -2.48
C PHE A 231 -14.66 -8.94 -3.73
N ASN A 232 -14.10 -7.74 -3.59
CA ASN A 232 -13.88 -6.80 -4.67
C ASN A 232 -12.44 -6.27 -4.67
N PRO A 233 -11.58 -6.68 -5.62
CA PRO A 233 -11.84 -7.71 -6.62
C PRO A 233 -11.90 -9.12 -5.99
N ALA A 234 -12.66 -10.03 -6.60
CA ALA A 234 -12.71 -11.42 -6.15
C ALA A 234 -11.40 -12.17 -6.46
N ASN A 235 -10.83 -11.91 -7.63
CA ASN A 235 -9.54 -12.45 -8.03
C ASN A 235 -8.53 -11.32 -8.07
N LEU A 236 -7.46 -11.46 -7.30
CA LEU A 236 -6.40 -10.47 -7.20
C LEU A 236 -5.06 -11.14 -7.53
N THR A 237 -4.33 -10.59 -8.50
CA THR A 237 -2.96 -11.00 -8.78
C THR A 237 -2.02 -9.94 -8.22
N VAL A 238 -1.02 -10.35 -7.44
CA VAL A 238 0.01 -9.46 -6.87
C VAL A 238 1.39 -10.09 -7.00
N LYS A 239 2.44 -9.27 -6.85
CA LYS A 239 3.80 -9.81 -6.77
C LYS A 239 4.05 -10.45 -5.42
N ALA A 240 4.90 -11.47 -5.37
CA ALA A 240 5.37 -12.01 -4.10
C ALA A 240 5.93 -10.93 -3.16
N GLY A 241 5.56 -10.99 -1.88
CA GLY A 241 5.90 -9.98 -0.88
C GLY A 241 4.95 -8.79 -0.81
N THR A 242 3.90 -8.74 -1.63
CA THR A 242 2.87 -7.70 -1.54
C THR A 242 1.90 -8.00 -0.40
N ALA A 243 1.66 -7.03 0.48
CA ALA A 243 0.61 -7.14 1.48
C ALA A 243 -0.77 -6.98 0.82
N VAL A 244 -1.78 -7.71 1.31
CA VAL A 244 -3.17 -7.58 0.88
C VAL A 244 -4.01 -7.16 2.06
N ILE A 245 -4.67 -6.01 1.93
CA ILE A 245 -5.62 -5.49 2.91
C ILE A 245 -7.00 -6.00 2.54
N PHE A 246 -7.67 -6.65 3.49
CA PHE A 246 -9.09 -6.95 3.41
C PHE A 246 -9.84 -6.01 4.33
N THR A 247 -10.82 -5.28 3.80
CA THR A 247 -11.67 -4.37 4.59
C THR A 247 -13.12 -4.78 4.45
N ASN A 248 -13.82 -4.94 5.57
CA ASN A 248 -15.26 -5.13 5.54
C ASN A 248 -16.00 -3.79 5.49
N GLU A 249 -16.72 -3.52 4.41
CA GLU A 249 -17.59 -2.34 4.26
C GLU A 249 -19.09 -2.68 4.44
N ASP A 250 -19.45 -3.97 4.45
CA ASP A 250 -20.81 -4.41 4.74
C ASP A 250 -21.13 -4.23 6.23
N SER A 251 -22.43 -4.10 6.54
CA SER A 251 -22.92 -4.02 7.91
C SER A 251 -22.93 -5.37 8.65
N VAL A 252 -22.73 -6.47 7.92
CA VAL A 252 -22.66 -7.83 8.47
C VAL A 252 -21.21 -8.29 8.58
N ASP A 253 -20.93 -9.17 9.54
CA ASP A 253 -19.59 -9.74 9.71
C ASP A 253 -19.22 -10.64 8.54
N HIS A 254 -17.94 -10.63 8.17
CA HIS A 254 -17.36 -11.51 7.16
C HIS A 254 -16.02 -12.08 7.61
N THR A 255 -15.58 -13.19 7.01
CA THR A 255 -14.22 -13.72 7.16
C THR A 255 -13.50 -13.77 5.82
N VAL A 256 -12.18 -13.87 5.86
CA VAL A 256 -11.34 -14.25 4.72
C VAL A 256 -10.56 -15.48 5.14
N THR A 257 -11.08 -16.63 4.76
CA THR A 257 -10.62 -17.93 5.26
C THR A 257 -10.09 -18.76 4.10
N SER A 258 -8.85 -19.24 4.23
CA SER A 258 -8.17 -20.01 3.18
C SER A 258 -8.80 -21.38 2.97
N ASP A 259 -8.94 -21.79 1.70
CA ASP A 259 -9.37 -23.16 1.35
C ASP A 259 -8.25 -24.20 1.57
N THR A 260 -7.02 -23.76 1.78
CA THR A 260 -5.83 -24.60 1.98
C THR A 260 -5.27 -24.53 3.41
N ASN A 261 -6.02 -23.92 4.34
CA ASN A 261 -5.60 -23.65 5.73
C ASN A 261 -4.37 -22.74 5.85
N ALA A 262 -4.05 -21.95 4.82
CA ALA A 262 -2.89 -21.07 4.84
C ALA A 262 -3.07 -19.82 5.73
N PHE A 263 -4.31 -19.38 5.94
CA PHE A 263 -4.65 -18.22 6.75
C PHE A 263 -6.14 -18.22 7.12
N ASP A 264 -6.46 -17.48 8.18
CA ASP A 264 -7.81 -17.12 8.57
C ASP A 264 -7.77 -15.75 9.27
N THR A 265 -8.58 -14.80 8.81
CA THR A 265 -8.67 -13.48 9.44
C THR A 265 -9.52 -13.49 10.71
N GLY A 266 -10.30 -14.55 10.94
CA GLY A 266 -11.44 -14.50 11.84
C GLY A 266 -12.49 -13.49 11.35
N ALA A 267 -13.45 -13.18 12.23
CA ALA A 267 -14.52 -12.24 11.92
C ALA A 267 -14.02 -10.80 11.81
N LEU A 268 -14.39 -10.16 10.71
CA LEU A 268 -14.23 -8.74 10.44
C LEU A 268 -15.62 -8.10 10.48
N SER A 269 -15.89 -7.28 11.49
CA SER A 269 -17.09 -6.45 11.56
C SER A 269 -16.99 -5.23 10.65
N GLN A 270 -18.08 -4.49 10.49
CA GLN A 270 -18.11 -3.30 9.65
C GLN A 270 -16.97 -2.33 9.96
N GLY A 271 -16.25 -1.90 8.93
CA GLY A 271 -15.09 -1.00 8.99
C GLY A 271 -13.80 -1.66 9.47
N GLN A 272 -13.84 -2.91 9.93
CA GLN A 272 -12.64 -3.63 10.33
C GLN A 272 -11.85 -4.14 9.13
N PHE A 273 -10.55 -4.30 9.36
CA PHE A 273 -9.62 -4.80 8.36
C PHE A 273 -8.69 -5.89 8.92
N ALA A 274 -8.10 -6.64 7.99
CA ALA A 274 -6.97 -7.52 8.22
C ALA A 274 -5.94 -7.33 7.11
N VAL A 275 -4.66 -7.51 7.45
CA VAL A 275 -3.55 -7.49 6.49
C VAL A 275 -2.94 -8.87 6.44
N LEU A 276 -2.90 -9.46 5.24
CA LEU A 276 -2.24 -10.73 4.98
C LEU A 276 -1.02 -10.50 4.09
N LEU A 277 0.10 -11.12 4.44
CA LEU A 277 1.33 -11.06 3.67
C LEU A 277 1.65 -12.41 3.07
N PHE A 278 1.77 -12.45 1.74
CA PHE A 278 2.11 -13.64 1.00
C PHE A 278 3.53 -13.50 0.44
N ARG A 279 4.40 -14.48 0.72
CA ARG A 279 5.83 -14.42 0.33
C ARG A 279 6.23 -15.41 -0.76
N THR A 280 5.42 -16.44 -0.98
CA THR A 280 5.72 -17.52 -1.92
C THR A 280 4.74 -17.49 -3.07
N ALA A 281 5.25 -17.59 -4.30
CA ALA A 281 4.42 -17.68 -5.50
C ALA A 281 3.43 -18.85 -5.39
N GLY A 282 2.21 -18.64 -5.89
CA GLY A 282 1.15 -19.63 -5.77
C GLY A 282 -0.25 -19.05 -5.80
N ASN A 283 -1.24 -19.94 -5.79
CA ASN A 283 -2.65 -19.59 -5.75
C ASN A 283 -3.20 -19.85 -4.35
N PHE A 284 -3.87 -18.85 -3.81
CA PHE A 284 -4.44 -18.85 -2.48
C PHE A 284 -5.95 -18.63 -2.59
N PRO A 285 -6.74 -19.68 -2.88
CA PRO A 285 -8.19 -19.60 -2.88
C PRO A 285 -8.72 -19.41 -1.45
N TYR A 286 -9.80 -18.64 -1.32
CA TYR A 286 -10.41 -18.31 -0.04
C TYR A 286 -11.92 -18.10 -0.15
N HIS A 287 -12.60 -18.20 0.99
CA HIS A 287 -14.03 -17.99 1.13
C HIS A 287 -14.38 -17.23 2.42
N CYS A 288 -15.63 -16.76 2.51
CA CYS A 288 -16.23 -16.31 3.76
C CYS A 288 -16.94 -17.49 4.43
N THR A 289 -16.63 -17.77 5.70
CA THR A 289 -17.23 -18.89 6.45
C THR A 289 -18.70 -18.65 6.78
N PHE A 290 -19.11 -17.40 6.95
CA PHE A 290 -20.50 -17.02 7.18
C PHE A 290 -21.34 -17.03 5.89
N HIS A 291 -20.71 -16.82 4.74
CA HIS A 291 -21.37 -16.70 3.44
C HIS A 291 -20.59 -17.52 2.38
N PRO A 292 -20.76 -18.85 2.31
CA PRO A 292 -19.87 -19.74 1.54
C PRO A 292 -19.86 -19.51 0.01
N THR A 293 -20.83 -18.74 -0.51
CA THR A 293 -20.86 -18.30 -1.92
C THR A 293 -19.86 -17.20 -2.22
N MET A 294 -19.42 -16.46 -1.20
CA MET A 294 -18.37 -15.45 -1.33
C MET A 294 -17.02 -16.16 -1.45
N ARG A 295 -16.42 -16.06 -2.63
CA ARG A 295 -15.16 -16.71 -2.96
C ARG A 295 -14.24 -15.77 -3.70
N GLY A 296 -12.95 -15.95 -3.49
CA GLY A 296 -11.91 -15.23 -4.19
C GLY A 296 -10.63 -16.04 -4.30
N THR A 297 -9.68 -15.52 -5.06
CA THR A 297 -8.34 -16.10 -5.18
C THR A 297 -7.31 -14.99 -5.18
N ILE A 298 -6.28 -15.12 -4.33
CA ILE A 298 -5.06 -14.33 -4.46
C ILE A 298 -4.05 -15.16 -5.26
N THR A 299 -3.54 -14.60 -6.37
CA THR A 299 -2.49 -15.21 -7.18
C THR A 299 -1.20 -14.43 -6.98
N LEU A 300 -0.15 -15.10 -6.52
CA LEU A 300 1.19 -14.51 -6.42
C LEU A 300 2.03 -14.90 -7.63
N GLN A 301 2.59 -13.88 -8.29
CA GLN A 301 3.54 -14.01 -9.39
C GLN A 301 4.92 -13.46 -9.02
#